data_AF-A0A7S0W2A9-F1
#
_entry.id   AF-A0A7S0W2A9-F1
#
_cell.length_a   1.000
_cell.length_b   1.000
_cell.length_c   1.000
_cell.angle_alpha   90.00
_cell.angle_beta   90.00
_cell.angle_gamma   90.00
#
_symmetry.space_group_name_H-M   'P 1'
#
loop_
_entity.id
_entity.type
_entity.pdbx_description
1 polymer ?
#
loop_
_entity_poly.entity_id
_entity_poly.type
_entity_poly.pdbx_seq_one_letter_code
_entity_poly.pdbx_strand_id
1 'polypeptide(L)'
;GRRAVRSWRQDGSNRKKNLVSPFPLPSPSTIHLFLLASTNPAGMDKEPGIGISEDQRQQRHREAQEAARRQGEERKRIEAEIKADRNHRRARTSGGSAAATSPPPATAAAAPPSPAASATCAVQLCLPGGQRVREEYDSGTPLSQVHARAATLLEHEEEFSLVCLPTTPVTPEMLQISLRDAGFCPGVSLTVKPKSAEGVVLQPPPVGAEFEAAFVAEVSAMLSDVGLLGWEAEQWSNLLVRPQLKRGELLQLRATLRYLFGSRPLPPVVRGWCQRADKAPRPKRPPPPKDPAERFLREVDGIGGGLR
;
A
#
# COMPACT_ATOMS: atom_id res chain seq x y z
N GLY A 1 -59.40 -21.94 -7.86
CA GLY A 1 -58.71 -22.05 -6.55
C GLY A 1 -57.70 -20.94 -6.42
N ARG A 2 -57.58 -20.32 -5.25
CA ARG A 2 -57.10 -18.95 -5.01
C ARG A 2 -55.57 -18.75 -5.20
N ARG A 3 -55.23 -17.53 -5.62
CA ARG A 3 -53.89 -16.92 -5.74
C ARG A 3 -53.17 -16.80 -4.39
N ALA A 4 -51.84 -16.87 -4.40
CA ALA A 4 -50.98 -16.32 -3.35
C ALA A 4 -49.89 -15.46 -3.98
N VAL A 5 -50.15 -14.14 -3.97
CA VAL A 5 -49.18 -13.08 -4.29
C VAL A 5 -48.38 -12.82 -3.03
N ARG A 6 -47.05 -13.03 -3.05
CA ARG A 6 -46.17 -12.62 -1.95
C ARG A 6 -45.70 -11.19 -2.20
N SER A 7 -46.30 -10.30 -1.42
CA SER A 7 -45.93 -8.90 -1.21
C SER A 7 -44.52 -8.80 -0.61
N TRP A 8 -43.62 -8.10 -1.31
CA TRP A 8 -42.37 -7.62 -0.73
C TRP A 8 -42.63 -6.26 -0.08
N ARG A 9 -42.46 -6.23 1.24
CA ARG A 9 -42.54 -5.04 2.10
C ARG A 9 -41.29 -4.19 1.87
N GLN A 10 -41.49 -2.94 1.47
CA GLN A 10 -40.48 -1.88 1.52
C GLN A 10 -40.25 -1.50 2.98
N ASP A 11 -39.05 -1.73 3.49
CA ASP A 11 -38.58 -1.13 4.74
C ASP A 11 -37.78 0.13 4.41
N GLY A 12 -38.41 1.27 4.68
CA GLY A 12 -37.81 2.59 4.54
C GLY A 12 -36.83 2.86 5.66
N SER A 13 -35.54 2.62 5.41
CA SER A 13 -34.47 3.04 6.32
C SER A 13 -33.90 4.39 5.87
N ASN A 14 -34.26 5.39 6.65
CA ASN A 14 -33.93 6.80 6.54
C ASN A 14 -32.43 7.04 6.81
N ARG A 15 -31.58 6.85 5.80
CA ARG A 15 -30.15 7.24 5.85
C ARG A 15 -30.03 8.74 5.61
N LYS A 16 -29.90 9.49 6.71
CA LYS A 16 -29.40 10.88 6.75
C LYS A 16 -28.11 10.96 5.93
N LYS A 17 -28.17 11.67 4.80
CA LYS A 17 -27.01 12.04 3.99
C LYS A 17 -26.21 13.07 4.77
N ASN A 18 -25.15 12.64 5.44
CA ASN A 18 -24.11 13.56 5.91
C ASN A 18 -23.39 14.08 4.66
N LEU A 19 -23.75 15.29 4.26
CA LEU A 19 -23.06 16.10 3.27
C LEU A 19 -21.66 16.38 3.86
N VAL A 20 -20.67 15.57 3.49
CA VAL A 20 -19.27 15.89 3.73
C VAL A 20 -18.95 17.07 2.84
N SER A 21 -18.62 18.19 3.47
CA SER A 21 -18.17 19.41 2.81
C SER A 21 -17.02 19.10 1.84
N PRO A 22 -17.04 19.62 0.59
CA PRO A 22 -15.91 19.49 -0.31
C PRO A 22 -14.68 20.14 0.33
N PHE A 23 -13.61 19.37 0.48
CA PHE A 23 -12.31 19.91 0.87
C PHE A 23 -11.91 20.98 -0.16
N PRO A 24 -11.49 22.19 0.26
CA PRO A 24 -11.04 23.21 -0.67
C PRO A 24 -9.80 22.68 -1.38
N LEU A 25 -9.87 22.60 -2.71
CA LEU A 25 -8.70 22.36 -3.53
C LEU A 25 -7.64 23.43 -3.20
N PRO A 26 -6.36 23.07 -3.06
CA PRO A 26 -5.31 24.05 -2.85
C PRO A 26 -5.33 25.04 -4.01
N SER A 27 -5.32 26.34 -3.69
CA SER A 27 -5.25 27.38 -4.71
C SER A 27 -3.97 27.20 -5.55
N PRO A 28 -3.95 27.64 -6.82
CA PRO A 28 -2.75 27.59 -7.66
C PRO A 28 -1.50 28.18 -6.98
N SER A 29 -1.70 29.19 -6.12
CA SER A 29 -0.67 29.84 -5.32
C SER A 29 -0.05 28.93 -4.24
N THR A 30 -0.82 27.98 -3.70
CA THR A 30 -0.36 27.02 -2.68
C THR A 30 0.58 25.97 -3.29
N ILE A 31 0.37 25.63 -4.57
CA ILE A 31 1.21 24.67 -5.29
C ILE A 31 2.56 25.31 -5.69
N HIS A 32 2.57 26.61 -6.01
CA HIS A 32 3.81 27.37 -6.22
C HIS A 32 4.74 27.41 -5.00
N LEU A 33 4.18 27.46 -3.78
CA LEU A 33 4.94 27.44 -2.53
C LEU A 33 5.63 26.10 -2.26
N PHE A 34 5.07 24.99 -2.78
CA PHE A 34 5.68 23.66 -2.68
C PHE A 34 6.84 23.48 -3.68
N LEU A 35 6.84 24.20 -4.81
CA LEU A 35 7.91 24.13 -5.81
C LEU A 35 9.12 25.02 -5.49
N LEU A 36 8.94 26.18 -4.85
CA LEU A 36 10.05 27.07 -4.48
C LEU A 36 10.99 26.48 -3.42
N ALA A 37 10.58 25.43 -2.71
CA ALA A 37 11.38 24.79 -1.67
C ALA A 37 12.28 23.63 -2.16
N SER A 38 12.20 23.22 -3.44
CA SER A 38 12.83 21.97 -3.93
C SER A 38 13.73 22.14 -5.16
N THR A 39 14.07 23.38 -5.54
CA THR A 39 15.05 23.63 -6.60
C THR A 39 16.22 24.41 -6.03
N ASN A 40 17.30 23.72 -5.68
CA ASN A 40 18.64 24.29 -5.62
C ASN A 40 19.26 24.18 -7.03
N PRO A 41 19.23 25.22 -7.88
CA PRO A 41 19.98 25.21 -9.11
C PRO A 41 21.46 25.44 -8.78
N ALA A 42 22.23 24.36 -8.79
CA ALA A 42 23.68 24.45 -8.87
C ALA A 42 24.05 24.96 -10.27
N GLY A 43 24.34 26.25 -10.36
CA GLY A 43 25.01 26.85 -11.50
C GLY A 43 24.08 27.57 -12.47
N MET A 44 23.75 28.82 -12.17
CA MET A 44 23.64 29.85 -13.20
C MET A 44 23.74 31.24 -12.56
N ASP A 45 24.60 32.03 -13.21
CA ASP A 45 24.84 33.46 -13.22
C ASP A 45 24.22 34.39 -12.16
N LYS A 46 25.10 35.28 -11.67
CA LYS A 46 24.87 36.34 -10.69
C LYS A 46 23.79 37.32 -11.16
N GLU A 47 22.53 37.03 -10.84
CA GLU A 47 21.50 38.04 -10.72
C GLU A 47 21.85 39.00 -9.56
N PRO A 48 21.62 40.31 -9.68
CA PRO A 48 21.87 41.26 -8.60
C PRO A 48 20.91 40.97 -7.45
N GLY A 49 21.41 40.23 -6.46
CA GLY A 49 20.66 39.81 -5.29
C GLY A 49 20.02 41.02 -4.60
N ILE A 50 18.69 41.00 -4.52
CA ILE A 50 17.93 41.79 -3.55
C ILE A 50 18.44 41.36 -2.18
N GLY A 51 19.37 42.13 -1.64
CA GLY A 51 20.04 41.87 -0.37
C GLY A 51 19.03 41.95 0.77
N ILE A 52 18.49 40.80 1.16
CA ILE A 52 17.80 40.63 2.44
C ILE A 52 18.78 41.11 3.52
N SER A 53 18.47 42.26 4.13
CA SER A 53 19.33 42.89 5.13
C SER A 53 19.62 41.93 6.29
N GLU A 54 20.79 42.06 6.91
CA GLU A 54 21.19 41.22 8.04
C GLU A 54 20.17 41.27 9.18
N ASP A 55 19.54 42.43 9.40
CA ASP A 55 18.46 42.62 10.36
C ASP A 55 17.26 41.71 10.06
N GLN A 56 16.87 41.58 8.79
CA GLN A 56 15.75 40.73 8.40
C GLN A 56 16.08 39.24 8.57
N ARG A 57 17.35 38.85 8.39
CA ARG A 57 17.81 37.49 8.68
C ARG A 57 17.78 37.20 10.18
N GLN A 58 18.23 38.15 11.00
CA GLN A 58 18.26 38.00 12.46
C GLN A 58 16.85 37.97 13.07
N GLN A 59 15.93 38.76 12.52
CA GLN A 59 14.52 38.74 12.91
C GLN A 59 13.86 37.39 12.61
N ARG A 60 14.04 36.85 11.40
CA ARG A 60 13.52 35.52 11.04
C ARG A 60 14.06 34.41 11.93
N HIS A 61 15.33 34.51 12.32
CA HIS A 61 15.94 33.52 13.22
C HIS A 61 15.33 33.55 14.63
N ARG A 62 15.05 34.75 15.17
CA ARG A 62 14.38 34.89 16.48
C ARG A 62 12.95 34.36 16.43
N GLU A 63 12.19 34.71 15.39
CA GLU A 63 10.82 34.23 15.20
C GLU A 63 10.76 32.71 15.06
N ALA A 64 11.70 32.10 14.32
CA ALA A 64 11.81 30.66 14.19
C ALA A 64 12.11 29.96 15.54
N GLN A 65 13.01 30.54 16.34
CA GLN A 65 13.32 29.99 17.67
C GLN A 65 12.13 30.08 18.64
N GLU A 66 11.40 31.20 18.64
CA GLU A 66 10.20 31.33 19.46
C GLU A 66 9.10 30.37 19.03
N ALA A 67 8.89 30.21 17.72
CA ALA A 67 7.92 29.26 17.18
C ALA A 67 8.26 27.82 17.56
N ALA A 68 9.53 27.43 17.45
CA ALA A 68 10.00 26.12 17.87
C ALA A 68 9.80 25.88 19.38
N ARG A 69 10.04 26.91 20.22
CA ARG A 69 9.81 26.81 21.67
C ARG A 69 8.33 26.58 21.99
N ARG A 70 7.42 27.33 21.35
CA ARG A 70 5.96 27.16 21.54
C ARG A 70 5.48 25.78 21.12
N GLN A 71 5.95 25.27 19.97
CA GLN A 71 5.62 23.91 19.52
C GLN A 71 6.16 22.82 20.46
N GLY A 72 7.34 23.01 21.04
CA GLY A 72 7.91 22.07 22.01
C GLY A 72 7.10 21.98 23.30
N GLU A 73 6.60 23.11 23.80
CA GLU A 73 5.73 23.17 24.99
C GLU A 73 4.37 22.51 24.72
N GLU A 74 3.78 22.75 23.55
CA GLU A 74 2.50 22.15 23.16
C GLU A 74 2.60 20.62 23.01
N ARG A 75 3.66 20.11 22.38
CA ARG A 75 3.92 18.67 22.27
C ARG A 75 4.04 17.99 23.64
N LYS A 76 4.77 18.62 24.58
CA LYS A 76 4.90 18.10 25.95
C LYS A 76 3.56 18.04 26.68
N ARG A 77 2.68 19.03 26.46
CA ARG A 77 1.34 19.05 27.04
C ARG A 77 0.48 17.91 26.50
N ILE A 78 0.48 17.69 25.18
CA ILE A 78 -0.27 16.60 24.52
C ILE A 78 0.24 15.23 24.99
N GLU A 79 1.56 15.06 25.10
CA GLU A 79 2.13 13.79 25.56
C GLU A 79 1.76 13.46 27.01
N ALA A 80 1.72 14.47 27.89
CA ALA A 80 1.26 14.31 29.26
C ALA A 80 -0.22 13.89 29.33
N GLU A 81 -1.07 14.47 28.49
CA GLU A 81 -2.50 14.13 28.41
C GLU A 81 -2.72 12.70 27.91
N ILE A 82 -2.03 12.28 26.84
CA ILE A 82 -2.09 10.91 26.32
C ILE A 82 -1.63 9.90 27.37
N LYS A 83 -0.56 10.22 28.12
CA LYS A 83 -0.05 9.36 29.19
C LYS A 83 -1.07 9.21 30.33
N ALA A 84 -1.76 10.29 30.68
CA ALA A 84 -2.84 10.27 31.68
C ALA A 84 -4.02 9.40 31.22
N ASP A 85 -4.49 9.56 29.97
CA ASP A 85 -5.59 8.74 29.42
C ASP A 85 -5.22 7.26 29.37
N ARG A 86 -3.99 6.93 28.96
CA ARG A 86 -3.52 5.54 28.88
C ARG A 86 -3.46 4.88 30.25
N ASN A 87 -3.04 5.60 31.29
CA ASN A 87 -3.03 5.10 32.66
C ASN A 87 -4.45 4.89 33.19
N HIS A 88 -5.37 5.83 32.90
CA HIS A 88 -6.77 5.71 33.30
C HIS A 88 -7.48 4.53 32.61
N ARG A 89 -7.20 4.27 31.32
CA ARG A 89 -7.69 3.05 30.64
C ARG A 89 -7.15 1.78 31.26
N ARG A 90 -5.84 1.72 31.56
CA ARG A 90 -5.22 0.55 32.20
C ARG A 90 -5.84 0.24 33.55
N ALA A 91 -6.09 1.26 34.39
CA ALA A 91 -6.72 1.11 35.69
C ALA A 91 -8.15 0.56 35.60
N ARG A 92 -8.92 0.96 34.59
CA ARG A 92 -10.27 0.42 34.35
C ARG A 92 -10.25 -1.03 33.86
N THR A 93 -9.29 -1.38 33.01
CA THR A 93 -9.22 -2.74 32.43
C THR A 93 -8.60 -3.77 33.37
N SER A 94 -7.77 -3.39 34.34
CA SER A 94 -7.15 -4.34 35.27
C SER A 94 -8.05 -4.71 36.46
N GLY A 95 -9.24 -4.10 36.59
CA GLY A 95 -10.15 -4.29 37.72
C GLY A 95 -11.39 -5.15 37.45
N GLY A 96 -11.59 -5.68 36.24
CA GLY A 96 -12.85 -6.33 35.89
C GLY A 96 -12.75 -7.41 34.83
N SER A 97 -12.32 -8.62 35.23
CA SER A 97 -12.72 -9.86 34.57
C SER A 97 -12.65 -11.01 35.58
N ALA A 98 -13.60 -11.01 36.51
CA ALA A 98 -13.92 -12.15 37.36
C ALA A 98 -15.35 -12.57 37.03
N ALA A 99 -15.49 -13.55 36.14
CA ALA A 99 -16.66 -14.41 36.00
C ALA A 99 -16.22 -15.73 35.37
N ALA A 100 -15.47 -16.51 36.15
CA ALA A 100 -15.22 -17.91 35.88
C ALA A 100 -16.57 -18.64 35.90
N THR A 101 -17.00 -19.12 34.74
CA THR A 101 -18.14 -20.05 34.65
C THR A 101 -17.56 -21.45 34.52
N SER A 102 -17.74 -22.24 35.58
CA SER A 102 -17.25 -23.60 35.74
C SER A 102 -17.83 -24.55 34.68
N PRO A 103 -17.02 -25.38 33.99
CA PRO A 103 -17.54 -26.51 33.22
C PRO A 103 -17.73 -27.76 34.09
N PRO A 104 -18.73 -28.62 33.78
CA PRO A 104 -19.05 -29.86 34.52
C PRO A 104 -18.03 -30.99 34.27
N PRO A 105 -18.09 -32.11 35.03
CA PRO A 105 -16.93 -32.96 35.32
C PRO A 105 -16.57 -33.92 34.17
N ALA A 106 -15.29 -34.27 34.18
CA ALA A 106 -14.57 -35.07 33.21
C ALA A 106 -15.17 -36.47 33.00
N THR A 107 -15.65 -36.72 31.78
CA THR A 107 -15.72 -38.05 31.18
C THR A 107 -14.36 -38.42 30.61
N ALA A 108 -13.91 -39.62 30.93
CA ALA A 108 -12.62 -40.20 30.56
C ALA A 108 -12.26 -39.94 29.09
N ALA A 109 -11.14 -39.26 28.89
CA ALA A 109 -10.54 -39.02 27.58
C ALA A 109 -10.06 -40.37 27.02
N ALA A 110 -10.89 -40.98 26.17
CA ALA A 110 -10.45 -41.94 25.18
C ALA A 110 -9.32 -41.30 24.37
N ALA A 111 -8.26 -42.07 24.10
CA ALA A 111 -7.13 -41.65 23.30
C ALA A 111 -7.61 -40.97 22.00
N PRO A 112 -6.98 -39.86 21.57
CA PRO A 112 -7.37 -39.20 20.34
C PRO A 112 -7.31 -40.23 19.20
N PRO A 113 -8.39 -40.44 18.44
CA PRO A 113 -8.36 -41.35 17.31
C PRO A 113 -7.24 -40.86 16.38
N SER A 114 -6.35 -41.78 16.02
CA SER A 114 -5.37 -41.59 14.96
C SER A 114 -6.07 -40.87 13.79
N PRO A 115 -5.55 -39.74 13.29
CA PRO A 115 -6.27 -38.92 12.32
C PRO A 115 -6.58 -39.79 11.11
N ALA A 116 -7.84 -40.22 11.02
CA ALA A 116 -8.35 -40.92 9.86
C ALA A 116 -8.01 -40.05 8.66
N ALA A 117 -7.29 -40.61 7.70
CA ALA A 117 -6.86 -39.91 6.51
C ALA A 117 -8.05 -39.14 5.94
N SER A 118 -7.98 -37.82 6.02
CA SER A 118 -9.10 -36.96 5.66
C SER A 118 -9.40 -37.19 4.19
N ALA A 119 -10.61 -37.65 3.88
CA ALA A 119 -11.02 -37.88 2.50
C ALA A 119 -10.97 -36.58 1.68
N THR A 120 -11.12 -35.43 2.34
CA THR A 120 -11.09 -34.11 1.71
C THR A 120 -9.87 -33.28 2.13
N CYS A 121 -9.44 -32.38 1.24
CA CYS A 121 -8.35 -31.44 1.40
C CYS A 121 -8.84 -30.01 1.17
N ALA A 122 -8.64 -29.12 2.14
CA ALA A 122 -9.00 -27.70 2.00
C ALA A 122 -7.86 -26.92 1.35
N VAL A 123 -8.07 -26.42 0.14
CA VAL A 123 -7.07 -25.64 -0.62
C VAL A 123 -7.45 -24.16 -0.60
N GLN A 124 -6.53 -23.30 -0.18
CA GLN A 124 -6.67 -21.85 -0.24
C GLN A 124 -5.75 -21.27 -1.32
N LEU A 125 -6.32 -20.73 -2.39
CA LEU A 125 -5.63 -20.02 -3.45
C LEU A 125 -5.53 -18.53 -3.11
N CYS A 126 -4.30 -18.01 -3.05
CA CYS A 126 -4.01 -16.58 -2.90
C CYS A 126 -3.65 -15.99 -4.27
N LEU A 127 -4.56 -15.20 -4.83
CA LEU A 127 -4.41 -14.57 -6.15
C LEU A 127 -3.51 -13.31 -6.06
N PRO A 128 -2.87 -12.88 -7.17
CA PRO A 128 -2.02 -11.69 -7.19
C PRO A 128 -2.80 -10.39 -6.89
N GLY A 129 -4.12 -10.36 -7.11
CA GLY A 129 -4.99 -9.25 -6.73
C GLY A 129 -5.25 -9.11 -5.22
N GLY A 130 -4.68 -10.00 -4.39
CA GLY A 130 -4.93 -10.05 -2.94
C GLY A 130 -6.20 -10.81 -2.55
N GLN A 131 -7.03 -11.19 -3.52
CA GLN A 131 -8.19 -12.05 -3.32
C GLN A 131 -7.74 -13.46 -2.89
N ARG A 132 -8.52 -14.05 -1.96
CA ARG A 132 -8.30 -15.41 -1.47
C ARG A 132 -9.54 -16.24 -1.76
N VAL A 133 -9.35 -17.39 -2.41
CA VAL A 133 -10.41 -18.33 -2.74
C VAL A 133 -10.11 -19.62 -1.99
N ARG A 134 -11.07 -20.13 -1.22
CA ARG A 134 -10.94 -21.38 -0.48
C ARG A 134 -11.93 -22.39 -1.04
N GLU A 135 -11.44 -23.54 -1.44
CA GLU A 135 -12.22 -24.62 -2.04
C GLU A 135 -11.79 -25.96 -1.42
N GLU A 136 -12.71 -26.92 -1.38
CA GLU A 136 -12.45 -28.26 -0.88
C GLU A 136 -12.33 -29.22 -2.06
N TYR A 137 -11.29 -30.04 -2.04
CA TYR A 137 -10.97 -31.02 -3.07
C TYR A 137 -10.94 -32.42 -2.44
N ASP A 138 -11.21 -33.45 -3.23
CA ASP A 138 -10.95 -34.82 -2.80
C ASP A 138 -9.44 -35.04 -2.64
N SER A 139 -9.02 -35.81 -1.65
CA SER A 139 -7.61 -36.08 -1.33
C SER A 139 -6.85 -36.73 -2.50
N GLY A 140 -7.54 -37.51 -3.34
CA GLY A 140 -6.98 -38.12 -4.55
C GLY A 140 -6.88 -37.18 -5.76
N THR A 141 -7.40 -35.96 -5.66
CA THR A 141 -7.38 -34.98 -6.76
C THR A 141 -5.94 -34.61 -7.14
N PRO A 142 -5.55 -34.62 -8.43
CA PRO A 142 -4.23 -34.15 -8.85
C PRO A 142 -4.09 -32.63 -8.73
N LEU A 143 -2.87 -32.17 -8.45
CA LEU A 143 -2.58 -30.74 -8.31
C LEU A 143 -2.80 -29.95 -9.63
N SER A 144 -2.75 -30.63 -10.78
CA SER A 144 -3.09 -30.07 -12.10
C SER A 144 -4.51 -29.53 -12.17
N GLN A 145 -5.47 -30.12 -11.46
CA GLN A 145 -6.85 -29.63 -11.42
C GLN A 145 -6.96 -28.32 -10.64
N VAL A 146 -6.23 -28.20 -9.53
CA VAL A 146 -6.11 -26.95 -8.75
C VAL A 146 -5.42 -25.87 -9.59
N HIS A 147 -4.40 -26.25 -10.36
CA HIS A 147 -3.75 -25.34 -11.30
C HIS A 147 -4.71 -24.84 -12.39
N ALA A 148 -5.49 -25.73 -13.02
CA ALA A 148 -6.50 -25.34 -13.99
C ALA A 148 -7.54 -24.40 -13.38
N ARG A 149 -7.97 -24.65 -12.14
CA ARG A 149 -8.87 -23.76 -11.41
C ARG A 149 -8.27 -22.37 -11.20
N ALA A 150 -7.02 -22.29 -10.77
CA ALA A 150 -6.32 -21.02 -10.63
C ALA A 150 -6.26 -20.24 -11.97
N ALA A 151 -6.06 -20.94 -13.09
CA ALA A 151 -6.09 -20.35 -14.42
C ALA A 151 -7.47 -19.74 -14.75
N THR A 152 -8.57 -20.44 -14.43
CA THR A 152 -9.93 -19.89 -14.63
C THR A 152 -10.22 -18.65 -13.80
N LEU A 153 -9.60 -18.52 -12.62
CA LEU A 153 -9.79 -17.37 -11.73
C LEU A 153 -8.97 -16.14 -12.14
N LEU A 154 -7.94 -16.30 -12.97
CA LEU A 154 -7.06 -15.21 -13.38
C LEU A 154 -7.61 -14.41 -14.57
N GLU A 155 -8.65 -14.91 -15.26
CA GLU A 155 -9.29 -14.35 -16.46
C GLU A 155 -8.35 -14.01 -17.65
N HIS A 156 -7.04 -13.97 -17.44
CA HIS A 156 -6.00 -13.59 -18.40
C HIS A 156 -5.00 -14.75 -18.61
N GLU A 157 -4.58 -14.96 -19.86
CA GLU A 157 -3.62 -15.99 -20.30
C GLU A 157 -2.16 -15.73 -19.86
N GLU A 158 -1.94 -15.11 -18.70
CA GLU A 158 -0.59 -14.95 -18.18
C GLU A 158 -0.10 -16.31 -17.65
N GLU A 159 1.07 -16.76 -18.11
CA GLU A 159 1.75 -17.90 -17.47
C GLU A 159 1.90 -17.62 -15.98
N PHE A 160 1.66 -18.61 -15.12
CA PHE A 160 1.85 -18.47 -13.67
C PHE A 160 2.47 -19.72 -13.08
N SER A 161 2.97 -19.57 -11.85
CA SER A 161 3.51 -20.64 -11.03
C SER A 161 2.80 -20.66 -9.68
N LEU A 162 2.55 -21.84 -9.16
CA LEU A 162 2.02 -22.01 -7.81
C LEU A 162 3.18 -22.12 -6.83
N VAL A 163 3.08 -21.43 -5.69
CA VAL A 163 4.07 -21.49 -4.62
C VAL A 163 3.39 -21.90 -3.33
N CYS A 164 3.84 -22.99 -2.72
CA CYS A 164 3.37 -23.44 -1.41
C CYS A 164 4.18 -22.77 -0.30
N LEU A 165 3.53 -22.37 0.79
CA LEU A 165 4.24 -21.88 1.98
C LEU A 165 4.89 -23.07 2.71
N PRO A 166 6.17 -22.97 3.15
CA PRO A 166 6.91 -21.73 3.41
C PRO A 166 7.56 -21.02 2.22
N THR A 167 7.72 -21.60 1.03
CA THR A 167 7.93 -20.95 -0.30
C THR A 167 8.45 -21.95 -1.33
N THR A 168 8.01 -23.20 -1.29
CA THR A 168 8.46 -24.21 -2.25
C THR A 168 7.71 -23.99 -3.57
N PRO A 169 8.40 -23.66 -4.67
CA PRO A 169 7.74 -23.56 -5.97
C PRO A 169 7.24 -24.94 -6.38
N VAL A 170 6.01 -25.00 -6.86
CA VAL A 170 5.43 -26.23 -7.39
C VAL A 170 6.12 -26.51 -8.73
N THR A 171 6.87 -27.61 -8.79
CA THR A 171 7.50 -28.06 -10.04
C THR A 171 6.43 -28.67 -10.96
N PRO A 172 6.65 -28.71 -12.29
CA PRO A 172 5.71 -29.34 -13.21
C PRO A 172 5.50 -30.83 -12.91
N GLU A 173 6.50 -31.50 -12.34
CA GLU A 173 6.39 -32.90 -11.88
C GLU A 173 5.36 -33.06 -10.76
N MET A 174 5.27 -32.09 -9.84
CA MET A 174 4.29 -32.11 -8.75
C MET A 174 2.85 -31.91 -9.23
N LEU A 175 2.63 -31.39 -10.44
CA LEU A 175 1.28 -31.18 -10.98
C LEU A 175 0.53 -32.51 -11.22
N GLN A 176 1.26 -33.61 -11.45
CA GLN A 176 0.67 -34.92 -11.67
C GLN A 176 0.45 -35.71 -10.37
N ILE A 177 0.98 -35.22 -9.25
CA ILE A 177 0.89 -35.86 -7.94
C ILE A 177 -0.46 -35.51 -7.30
N SER A 178 -1.07 -36.46 -6.59
CA SER A 178 -2.30 -36.21 -5.83
C SER A 178 -2.06 -35.26 -4.66
N LEU A 179 -3.09 -34.52 -4.21
CA LEU A 179 -2.98 -33.62 -3.05
C LEU A 179 -2.54 -34.36 -1.78
N ARG A 180 -2.91 -35.63 -1.64
CA ARG A 180 -2.49 -36.50 -0.54
C ARG A 180 -1.02 -36.86 -0.62
N ASP A 181 -0.56 -37.32 -1.77
CA ASP A 181 0.83 -37.77 -1.96
C ASP A 181 1.81 -36.58 -1.92
N ALA A 182 1.35 -35.39 -2.29
CA ALA A 182 2.10 -34.14 -2.16
C ALA A 182 2.18 -33.63 -0.69
N GLY A 183 1.50 -34.27 0.26
CA GLY A 183 1.50 -33.88 1.67
C GLY A 183 0.70 -32.60 1.95
N PHE A 184 -0.25 -32.25 1.10
CA PHE A 184 -1.07 -31.04 1.24
C PHE A 184 -2.33 -31.24 2.08
N CYS A 185 -2.71 -32.49 2.37
CA CYS A 185 -3.84 -32.80 3.26
C CYS A 185 -3.42 -32.63 4.73
N PRO A 186 -4.30 -32.09 5.62
CA PRO A 186 -5.72 -31.81 5.41
C PRO A 186 -6.02 -30.43 4.77
N GLY A 187 -5.00 -29.58 4.58
CA GLY A 187 -5.17 -28.34 3.85
C GLY A 187 -3.88 -27.60 3.56
N VAL A 188 -3.91 -26.81 2.48
CA VAL A 188 -2.74 -26.10 1.95
C VAL A 188 -3.11 -24.69 1.50
N SER A 189 -2.18 -23.75 1.66
CA SER A 189 -2.29 -22.40 1.11
C SER A 189 -1.29 -22.25 -0.05
N LEU A 190 -1.82 -22.10 -1.27
CA LEU A 190 -1.03 -21.92 -2.49
C LEU A 190 -1.11 -20.46 -2.94
N THR A 191 0.04 -19.86 -3.22
CA THR A 191 0.12 -18.49 -3.75
C THR A 191 0.36 -18.55 -5.25
N VAL A 192 -0.49 -17.89 -6.02
CA VAL A 192 -0.33 -17.74 -7.46
C VAL A 192 0.67 -16.62 -7.73
N LYS A 193 1.78 -16.96 -8.37
CA LYS A 193 2.78 -15.99 -8.84
C LYS A 193 2.76 -15.95 -10.36
N PRO A 194 2.39 -14.81 -11.00
CA PRO A 194 2.52 -14.67 -12.44
C PRO A 194 3.98 -14.85 -12.83
N LYS A 195 4.22 -15.72 -13.81
CA LYS A 195 5.50 -16.02 -14.42
C LYS A 195 5.65 -15.00 -15.54
N SER A 196 6.26 -13.86 -15.20
CA SER A 196 6.65 -12.87 -16.21
C SER A 196 7.45 -13.58 -17.30
N ALA A 197 7.06 -13.41 -18.56
CA ALA A 197 7.63 -14.13 -19.71
C ALA A 197 9.17 -13.99 -19.83
N GLU A 198 9.77 -12.97 -19.20
CA GLU A 198 11.21 -12.93 -18.92
C GLU A 198 11.47 -13.04 -17.41
N GLY A 199 12.06 -14.16 -16.98
CA GLY A 199 12.39 -14.50 -15.58
C GLY A 199 13.47 -13.64 -14.91
N VAL A 200 13.57 -12.35 -15.25
CA VAL A 200 14.54 -11.41 -14.68
C VAL A 200 13.88 -10.03 -14.57
N VAL A 201 13.42 -9.66 -13.37
CA VAL A 201 13.38 -8.24 -12.98
C VAL A 201 14.66 -7.95 -12.19
N LEU A 202 15.80 -8.03 -12.89
CA LEU A 202 17.03 -7.36 -12.47
C LEU A 202 16.92 -5.96 -13.09
N GLN A 203 16.55 -5.00 -12.25
CA GLN A 203 16.28 -3.60 -12.59
C GLN A 203 14.94 -3.37 -13.32
N PRO A 204 14.24 -2.25 -13.01
CA PRO A 204 13.21 -1.76 -13.92
C PRO A 204 13.85 -1.61 -15.31
N PRO A 205 13.19 -2.00 -16.41
CA PRO A 205 13.68 -1.62 -17.74
C PRO A 205 13.95 -0.12 -17.69
N PRO A 206 15.11 0.35 -18.21
CA PRO A 206 15.36 1.78 -18.31
C PRO A 206 14.10 2.38 -18.91
N VAL A 207 13.50 3.35 -18.21
CA VAL A 207 12.25 3.99 -18.59
C VAL A 207 12.47 4.47 -20.02
N GLY A 208 12.06 3.67 -21.00
CA GLY A 208 12.34 3.96 -22.40
C GLY A 208 11.72 5.31 -22.70
N ALA A 209 12.35 6.10 -23.57
CA ALA A 209 11.81 7.40 -23.95
C ALA A 209 10.34 7.30 -24.41
N GLU A 210 9.98 6.17 -25.03
CA GLU A 210 8.60 5.83 -25.42
C GLU A 210 7.65 5.68 -24.22
N PHE A 211 8.07 4.99 -23.16
CA PHE A 211 7.26 4.87 -21.95
C PHE A 211 7.15 6.22 -21.22
N GLU A 212 8.25 6.97 -21.11
CA GLU A 212 8.23 8.31 -20.50
C GLU A 212 7.25 9.21 -21.27
N ALA A 213 7.31 9.21 -22.59
CA ALA A 213 6.39 9.97 -23.45
C ALA A 213 4.94 9.52 -23.28
N ALA A 214 4.65 8.22 -23.30
CA ALA A 214 3.30 7.69 -23.11
C ALA A 214 2.75 8.02 -21.72
N PHE A 215 3.57 7.93 -20.68
CA PHE A 215 3.17 8.27 -19.31
C PHE A 215 2.91 9.76 -19.14
N VAL A 216 3.78 10.61 -19.69
CA VAL A 216 3.59 12.07 -19.69
C VAL A 216 2.31 12.43 -20.43
N ALA A 217 2.04 11.84 -21.59
CA ALA A 217 0.81 12.07 -22.36
C ALA A 217 -0.45 11.73 -21.56
N GLU A 218 -0.47 10.58 -20.88
CA GLU A 218 -1.60 10.14 -20.05
C GLU A 218 -1.83 11.03 -18.82
N VAL A 219 -0.75 11.42 -18.13
CA VAL A 219 -0.87 12.35 -17.00
C VAL A 219 -1.31 13.73 -17.48
N SER A 220 -0.82 14.19 -18.64
CA SER A 220 -1.25 15.45 -19.25
C SER A 220 -2.74 15.42 -19.62
N ALA A 221 -3.22 14.32 -20.20
CA ALA A 221 -4.64 14.13 -20.49
C ALA A 221 -5.49 14.19 -19.20
N MET A 222 -5.05 13.51 -18.15
CA MET A 222 -5.74 13.56 -16.85
C MET A 222 -5.76 14.96 -16.21
N LEU A 223 -4.67 15.74 -16.35
CA LEU A 223 -4.62 17.12 -15.87
C LEU A 223 -5.55 18.03 -16.68
N SER A 224 -5.62 17.80 -17.99
CA SER A 224 -6.57 18.49 -18.87
C SER A 224 -8.03 18.20 -18.47
N ASP A 225 -8.34 16.96 -18.09
CA ASP A 225 -9.66 16.56 -17.55
C ASP A 225 -10.00 17.17 -16.18
N VAL A 226 -9.03 17.78 -15.50
CA VAL A 226 -9.23 18.54 -14.25
C VAL A 226 -9.42 20.04 -14.54
N GLY A 227 -9.31 20.45 -15.80
CA GLY A 227 -9.53 21.82 -16.25
C GLY A 227 -8.26 22.64 -16.41
N LEU A 228 -7.08 22.01 -16.40
CA LEU A 228 -5.84 22.70 -16.77
C LEU A 228 -5.80 22.93 -18.28
N LEU A 229 -5.22 24.05 -18.70
CA LEU A 229 -4.98 24.30 -20.13
C LEU A 229 -3.94 23.30 -20.66
N GLY A 230 -4.02 22.96 -21.96
CA GLY A 230 -3.15 21.92 -22.53
C GLY A 230 -1.66 22.16 -22.31
N TRP A 231 -1.19 23.40 -22.42
CA TRP A 231 0.21 23.76 -22.15
C TRP A 231 0.57 23.68 -20.66
N GLU A 232 -0.36 24.01 -19.76
CA GLU A 232 -0.17 23.87 -18.31
C GLU A 232 -0.09 22.39 -17.93
N ALA A 233 -1.02 21.58 -18.42
CA ALA A 233 -1.05 20.14 -18.22
C ALA A 233 0.25 19.47 -18.70
N GLU A 234 0.78 19.90 -19.85
CA GLU A 234 2.07 19.44 -20.37
C GLU A 234 3.24 19.86 -19.46
N GLN A 235 3.29 21.11 -19.00
CA GLN A 235 4.35 21.56 -18.08
C GLN A 235 4.29 20.82 -16.74
N TRP A 236 3.10 20.69 -16.15
CA TRP A 236 2.91 19.99 -14.88
C TRP A 236 3.25 18.52 -14.99
N SER A 237 2.80 17.84 -16.05
CA SER A 237 3.17 16.44 -16.28
C SER A 237 4.68 16.29 -16.45
N ASN A 238 5.36 17.17 -17.20
CA ASN A 238 6.80 17.12 -17.35
C ASN A 238 7.55 17.36 -16.02
N LEU A 239 7.12 18.32 -15.21
CA LEU A 239 7.74 18.64 -13.92
C LEU A 239 7.50 17.57 -12.85
N LEU A 240 6.33 16.95 -12.83
CA LEU A 240 5.98 15.91 -11.86
C LEU A 240 6.58 14.56 -12.22
N VAL A 241 6.48 14.19 -13.50
CA VAL A 241 6.76 12.83 -13.97
C VAL A 241 8.24 12.63 -14.24
N ARG A 242 8.88 13.49 -15.04
CA ARG A 242 10.24 13.22 -15.54
C ARG A 242 11.28 13.16 -14.43
N PRO A 243 11.33 14.08 -13.45
CA PRO A 243 12.31 14.00 -12.37
C PRO A 243 12.13 12.74 -11.52
N GLN A 244 10.87 12.37 -11.21
CA GLN A 244 10.57 11.23 -10.35
C GLN A 244 10.80 9.89 -11.05
N LEU A 245 10.50 9.80 -12.36
CA LEU A 245 10.84 8.63 -13.18
C LEU A 245 12.37 8.47 -13.29
N LYS A 246 13.11 9.56 -13.53
CA LYS A 246 14.59 9.52 -13.60
C LYS A 246 15.24 9.12 -12.27
N ARG A 247 14.67 9.54 -11.14
CA ARG A 247 15.14 9.17 -9.79
C ARG A 247 14.69 7.77 -9.36
N GLY A 248 13.79 7.12 -10.10
CA GLY A 248 13.18 5.85 -9.68
C GLY A 248 12.28 5.98 -8.46
N GLU A 249 11.76 7.18 -8.16
CA GLU A 249 10.90 7.47 -7.00
C GLU A 249 9.44 7.07 -7.26
N LEU A 250 9.23 5.83 -7.71
CA LEU A 250 7.94 5.37 -8.22
C LEU A 250 6.82 5.41 -7.15
N LEU A 251 7.17 5.17 -5.89
CA LEU A 251 6.18 5.23 -4.80
C LEU A 251 5.71 6.66 -4.52
N GLN A 252 6.61 7.64 -4.64
CA GLN A 252 6.31 9.05 -4.43
C GLN A 252 5.48 9.62 -5.58
N LEU A 253 5.80 9.24 -6.82
CA LEU A 253 5.01 9.62 -7.98
C LEU A 253 3.59 9.08 -7.88
N ARG A 254 3.42 7.81 -7.45
CA ARG A 254 2.10 7.26 -7.18
C ARG A 254 1.34 8.03 -6.10
N ALA A 255 1.99 8.36 -4.99
CA ALA A 255 1.35 9.12 -3.91
C ALA A 255 0.90 10.51 -4.41
N THR A 256 1.73 11.16 -5.22
CA THR A 256 1.45 12.46 -5.85
C THR A 256 0.26 12.36 -6.79
N LEU A 257 0.22 11.37 -7.68
CA LEU A 257 -0.92 11.16 -8.59
C LEU A 257 -2.21 10.85 -7.81
N ARG A 258 -2.15 10.00 -6.78
CA ARG A 258 -3.31 9.74 -5.90
C ARG A 258 -3.80 10.99 -5.19
N TYR A 259 -2.89 11.87 -4.77
CA TYR A 259 -3.25 13.13 -4.14
C TYR A 259 -3.94 14.08 -5.13
N LEU A 260 -3.40 14.22 -6.34
CA LEU A 260 -3.93 15.10 -7.37
C LEU A 260 -5.28 14.64 -7.94
N PHE A 261 -5.44 13.35 -8.19
CA PHE A 261 -6.61 12.79 -8.87
C PHE A 261 -7.60 12.10 -7.93
N GLY A 262 -7.29 12.04 -6.63
CA GLY A 262 -8.13 11.44 -5.60
C GLY A 262 -8.48 9.98 -5.90
N SER A 263 -9.78 9.70 -5.97
CA SER A 263 -10.34 8.36 -6.26
C SER A 263 -10.65 8.11 -7.73
N ARG A 264 -10.23 9.00 -8.65
CA ARG A 264 -10.45 8.78 -10.08
C ARG A 264 -9.69 7.53 -10.55
N PRO A 265 -10.28 6.74 -11.48
CA PRO A 265 -9.59 5.59 -12.03
C PRO A 265 -8.35 6.06 -12.82
N LEU A 266 -7.20 5.49 -12.51
CA LEU A 266 -5.97 5.78 -13.24
C LEU A 266 -6.03 5.13 -14.65
N PRO A 267 -5.52 5.82 -15.69
CA PRO A 267 -5.42 5.28 -17.04
C PRO A 267 -4.62 3.98 -17.08
N PRO A 268 -4.83 3.12 -18.10
CA PRO A 268 -4.20 1.81 -18.18
C PRO A 268 -2.68 1.86 -18.05
N VAL A 269 -2.01 2.82 -18.70
CA VAL A 269 -0.55 2.99 -18.65
C VAL A 269 -0.09 3.30 -17.22
N VAL A 270 -0.72 4.28 -16.57
CA VAL A 270 -0.41 4.69 -15.19
C VAL A 270 -0.72 3.58 -14.19
N ARG A 271 -1.82 2.84 -14.41
CA ARG A 271 -2.24 1.70 -13.58
C ARG A 271 -1.26 0.54 -13.69
N GLY A 272 -0.91 0.12 -14.89
CA GLY A 272 0.08 -0.93 -15.12
C GLY A 272 1.43 -0.56 -14.51
N TRP A 273 1.81 0.72 -14.59
CA TRP A 273 2.99 1.22 -13.90
C TRP A 273 2.87 1.20 -12.37
N CYS A 274 1.74 1.63 -11.80
CA CYS A 274 1.52 1.58 -10.35
C CYS A 274 1.61 0.15 -9.81
N GLN A 275 1.07 -0.82 -10.56
CA GLN A 275 1.17 -2.24 -10.24
C GLN A 275 2.63 -2.73 -10.27
N ARG A 276 3.42 -2.28 -11.25
CA ARG A 276 4.87 -2.57 -11.28
C ARG A 276 5.60 -1.97 -10.08
N ALA A 277 5.31 -0.72 -9.72
CA ALA A 277 5.87 -0.08 -8.54
C ALA A 277 5.52 -0.82 -7.23
N ASP A 278 4.32 -1.41 -7.14
CA ASP A 278 3.91 -2.22 -6.00
C ASP A 278 4.61 -3.58 -5.94
N LYS A 279 4.89 -4.18 -7.10
CA LYS A 279 5.61 -5.45 -7.23
C LYS A 279 7.13 -5.29 -7.12
N ALA A 280 7.66 -4.07 -7.29
CA ALA A 280 9.09 -3.82 -7.25
C ALA A 280 9.66 -4.22 -5.87
N PRO A 281 10.77 -4.98 -5.85
CA PRO A 281 11.40 -5.34 -4.58
C PRO A 281 11.77 -4.04 -3.87
N ARG A 282 11.20 -3.85 -2.68
CA ARG A 282 11.55 -2.69 -1.86
C ARG A 282 13.06 -2.80 -1.59
N PRO A 283 13.83 -1.73 -1.80
CA PRO A 283 15.24 -1.74 -1.42
C PRO A 283 15.27 -2.20 0.04
N LYS A 284 15.99 -3.30 0.31
CA LYS A 284 16.13 -3.81 1.68
C LYS A 284 16.57 -2.62 2.50
N ARG A 285 15.73 -2.20 3.45
CA ARG A 285 16.07 -1.09 4.34
C ARG A 285 17.46 -1.45 4.88
N PRO A 286 18.48 -0.60 4.68
CA PRO A 286 19.80 -0.91 5.20
C PRO A 286 19.64 -1.27 6.68
N PRO A 287 20.28 -2.35 7.16
CA PRO A 287 20.13 -2.77 8.54
C PRO A 287 20.35 -1.55 9.43
N PRO A 288 19.58 -1.41 10.54
CA PRO A 288 19.79 -0.29 11.44
C PRO A 288 21.28 -0.27 11.81
N PRO A 289 21.94 0.90 11.73
CA PRO A 289 23.34 0.99 12.09
C PRO A 289 23.52 0.42 13.50
N LYS A 290 24.54 -0.44 13.65
CA LYS A 290 24.82 -1.11 14.93
C LYS A 290 25.29 -0.09 15.97
N ASP A 291 25.91 0.99 15.51
CA ASP A 291 26.36 2.09 16.35
C ASP A 291 25.20 3.06 16.65
N PRO A 292 24.86 3.30 17.93
CA PRO A 292 23.87 4.30 18.30
C PRO A 292 24.23 5.72 17.84
N ALA A 293 25.52 6.04 17.64
CA ALA A 293 25.95 7.33 17.10
C ALA A 293 25.59 7.46 15.60
N GLU A 294 25.83 6.42 14.80
CA GLU A 294 25.39 6.39 13.39
C GLU A 294 23.87 6.40 13.25
N ARG A 295 23.15 5.81 14.22
CA ARG A 295 21.69 5.89 14.28
C ARG A 295 21.21 7.32 14.48
N PHE A 296 21.83 8.06 15.40
CA PHE A 296 21.50 9.44 15.68
C PHE A 296 21.83 10.35 14.49
N LEU A 297 22.97 10.15 13.84
CA LEU A 297 23.35 10.92 12.64
C LEU A 297 22.37 10.68 11.49
N ARG A 298 21.95 9.43 11.24
CA ARG A 298 20.92 9.15 10.22
C ARG A 298 19.53 9.70 10.58
N GLU A 299 19.20 9.79 11.85
CA GLU A 299 17.92 10.35 12.30
C GLU A 299 17.92 11.88 12.16
N VAL A 300 19.05 12.53 12.41
CA VAL A 300 19.24 13.96 12.18
C VAL A 300 19.25 14.27 10.67
N ASP A 301 19.95 13.49 9.85
CA ASP A 301 19.99 13.67 8.39
C ASP A 301 18.65 13.34 7.72
N GLY A 302 17.93 12.33 8.22
CA GLY A 302 16.62 11.93 7.70
C GLY A 302 15.51 12.96 7.97
N ILE A 303 15.67 13.82 8.98
CA ILE A 303 14.76 14.93 9.27
C ILE A 303 15.12 16.18 8.44
N GLY A 304 16.37 16.32 8.01
CA GLY A 304 16.84 17.45 7.19
C GLY A 304 16.67 17.30 5.68
N GLY A 305 16.44 16.09 5.16
CA GLY A 305 16.35 15.83 3.71
C GLY A 305 15.07 16.31 3.00
N GLY A 306 14.10 16.87 3.72
CA GLY A 306 12.84 17.40 3.15
C GLY A 306 12.85 18.91 2.87
N LEU A 307 13.95 19.60 3.16
CA LEU A 307 14.12 21.05 2.94
C LEU A 307 15.53 21.31 2.39
N ARG A 308 15.76 20.91 1.14
CA ARG A 308 16.87 21.38 0.30
C ARG A 308 16.43 21.52 -1.14
#